data_AF-A0A1S9AYF9-F1
#
_entry.id   AF-A0A1S9AYF9-F1
#
_cell.length_a   1.000
_cell.length_b   1.000
_cell.length_c   1.000
_cell.angle_alpha   90.00
_cell.angle_beta   90.00
_cell.angle_gamma   90.00
#
_symmetry.space_group_name_H-M   'P 1'
#
loop_
_entity.id
_entity.type
_entity.pdbx_description
1 polymer ?
#
loop_
_entity_poly.entity_id
_entity_poly.type
_entity_poly.pdbx_seq_one_letter_code
_entity_poly.pdbx_strand_id
1 'polypeptide(L)'
;MKNSWLVLVLSLATLLFSQCDRPEDPTPPAKLLPRGQMVELLVDMHLTEARVEASRLPPDSAHVLYRQQAREIFWRHSTDEATFKQSLQYYGVHGKDLEEIYGAVVDSLGVRELKLPKQ
;
A
#
# COMPACT_ATOMS: atom_id res chain seq x y z
N MET A 1 38.34 -31.81 26.05
CA MET A 1 37.43 -32.50 25.08
C MET A 1 35.94 -32.17 25.28
N LYS A 2 35.46 -31.78 26.48
CA LYS A 2 34.03 -31.44 26.71
C LYS A 2 33.59 -30.08 26.11
N ASN A 3 34.54 -29.18 25.87
CA ASN A 3 34.32 -27.80 25.47
C ASN A 3 34.19 -27.66 23.94
N SER A 4 34.74 -28.61 23.17
CA SER A 4 34.70 -28.60 21.71
C SER A 4 33.29 -28.81 21.14
N TRP A 5 32.45 -29.57 21.85
CA TRP A 5 31.03 -29.72 21.51
C TRP A 5 30.27 -28.40 21.68
N LEU A 6 30.52 -27.67 22.77
CA LEU A 6 29.89 -26.36 23.03
C LEU A 6 30.29 -25.32 21.98
N VAL A 7 31.55 -25.31 21.55
CA VAL A 7 32.03 -24.41 20.48
C VAL A 7 31.39 -24.76 19.13
N LEU A 8 31.24 -26.05 18.81
CA LEU A 8 30.56 -26.50 17.58
C LEU A 8 29.08 -26.11 17.55
N VAL A 9 28.36 -26.30 18.67
CA VAL A 9 26.95 -25.89 18.79
C VAL A 9 26.81 -24.37 18.68
N LEU A 10 27.71 -23.60 19.29
CA LEU A 10 27.68 -22.14 19.24
C LEU A 10 27.99 -21.62 17.82
N SER A 11 28.91 -22.26 17.09
CA SER A 11 29.21 -21.92 15.69
C SER A 11 28.06 -22.28 14.72
N LEU A 12 27.34 -23.37 14.99
CA LEU A 12 26.17 -23.77 14.18
C LEU A 12 24.96 -22.86 14.47
N ALA A 13 24.82 -22.39 15.71
CA ALA A 13 23.78 -21.42 16.07
C ALA A 13 23.98 -20.06 15.38
N THR A 14 25.22 -19.59 15.21
CA THR A 14 25.49 -18.33 14.48
C THR A 14 25.20 -18.42 12.98
N LEU A 15 25.28 -19.59 12.36
CA LEU A 15 24.91 -19.79 10.95
C LEU A 15 23.39 -19.68 10.72
N LEU A 16 22.56 -20.00 11.73
CA LEU A 16 21.10 -19.93 11.63
C LEU A 16 20.53 -18.50 11.68
N PHE A 17 21.31 -17.50 12.09
CA PHE A 17 20.88 -16.08 12.14
C PHE A 17 21.26 -15.28 10.88
N SER A 18 21.85 -15.90 9.85
CA SER A 18 22.33 -15.20 8.65
C SER A 18 21.29 -15.05 7.54
N GLN A 19 20.03 -15.43 7.78
CA GLN A 19 18.93 -15.23 6.82
C GLN A 19 18.46 -13.77 6.83
N CYS A 20 19.33 -12.87 6.37
CA CYS A 20 18.86 -11.61 5.80
C CYS A 20 18.36 -11.93 4.40
N ASP A 21 17.07 -12.25 4.31
CA ASP A 21 16.36 -12.28 3.03
C ASP A 21 16.44 -10.86 2.46
N ARG A 22 17.32 -10.65 1.47
CA ARG A 22 17.31 -9.39 0.74
C ARG A 22 16.06 -9.45 -0.13
N PRO A 23 15.04 -8.61 0.10
CA PRO A 23 13.90 -8.58 -0.78
C PRO A 23 14.43 -8.28 -2.18
N GLU A 24 14.29 -9.25 -3.08
CA GLU A 24 14.62 -9.07 -4.48
C GLU A 24 13.78 -7.91 -5.00
N ASP A 25 14.43 -6.92 -5.63
CA ASP A 25 13.73 -5.77 -6.18
C ASP A 25 12.67 -6.29 -7.16
N PRO A 26 11.36 -6.09 -6.90
CA PRO A 26 10.33 -6.67 -7.73
C PRO A 26 10.44 -6.06 -9.12
N THR A 27 10.40 -6.92 -10.12
CA THR A 27 10.29 -6.49 -11.50
C THR A 27 8.97 -5.72 -11.69
N PRO A 28 8.94 -4.64 -12.49
CA PRO A 28 7.70 -3.94 -12.77
C PRO A 28 6.63 -4.91 -13.30
N PRO A 29 5.39 -4.87 -12.77
CA PRO A 29 4.32 -5.71 -13.30
C PRO A 29 4.02 -5.37 -14.75
N ALA A 30 3.50 -6.34 -15.51
CA ALA A 30 3.17 -6.15 -16.93
C ALA A 30 2.22 -4.97 -17.18
N LYS A 31 1.35 -4.67 -16.21
CA LYS A 31 0.56 -3.45 -16.14
C LYS A 31 0.91 -2.72 -14.85
N LEU A 32 1.63 -1.63 -14.98
CA LEU A 32 1.97 -0.72 -13.88
C LEU A 32 1.16 0.57 -14.05
N LEU A 33 0.43 0.96 -13.02
CA LEU A 33 -0.23 2.27 -12.97
C LEU A 33 0.84 3.37 -12.97
N PRO A 34 0.81 4.33 -13.91
CA PRO A 34 1.62 5.53 -13.83
C PRO A 34 1.40 6.25 -12.50
N ARG A 35 2.46 6.87 -11.96
CA ARG A 35 2.41 7.54 -10.65
C ARG A 35 1.27 8.54 -10.51
N GLY A 36 1.06 9.39 -11.51
CA GLY A 36 -0.03 10.38 -11.49
C GLY A 36 -1.41 9.74 -11.37
N GLN A 37 -1.65 8.67 -12.15
CA GLN A 37 -2.89 7.90 -12.07
C GLN A 37 -3.05 7.21 -10.71
N MET A 38 -1.95 6.72 -10.12
CA MET A 38 -1.97 6.14 -8.77
C MET A 38 -2.35 7.18 -7.71
N VAL A 39 -1.80 8.41 -7.80
CA VAL A 39 -2.15 9.52 -6.90
C VAL A 39 -3.65 9.84 -7.00
N GLU A 40 -4.17 10.04 -8.21
CA GLU A 40 -5.59 10.37 -8.40
C GLU A 40 -6.52 9.25 -7.92
N LEU A 41 -6.15 7.99 -8.17
CA LEU A 41 -6.88 6.81 -7.71
C LEU A 41 -6.91 6.72 -6.18
N LEU A 42 -5.76 6.88 -5.51
CA LEU A 42 -5.67 6.83 -4.05
C LEU A 42 -6.44 7.98 -3.38
N VAL A 43 -6.40 9.18 -3.96
CA VAL A 43 -7.21 10.31 -3.48
C VAL A 43 -8.70 9.97 -3.51
N ASP A 44 -9.19 9.41 -4.61
CA ASP A 44 -10.59 9.02 -4.74
C ASP A 44 -10.97 7.87 -3.80
N MET A 45 -10.08 6.89 -3.61
CA MET A 45 -10.28 5.78 -2.68
C MET A 45 -10.40 6.28 -1.23
N HIS A 46 -9.45 7.11 -0.76
CA HIS A 46 -9.47 7.63 0.61
C HIS A 46 -10.66 8.55 0.89
N LEU A 47 -11.07 9.40 -0.07
CA LEU A 47 -12.28 10.21 0.07
C LEU A 47 -13.55 9.35 0.16
N THR A 48 -13.57 8.26 -0.60
CA THR A 48 -14.68 7.30 -0.58
C THR A 48 -14.75 6.56 0.74
N GLU A 49 -13.60 6.04 1.21
CA GLU A 49 -13.47 5.39 2.51
C GLU A 49 -13.94 6.31 3.65
N ALA A 50 -13.44 7.54 3.71
CA ALA A 50 -13.86 8.53 4.70
C ALA A 50 -15.37 8.81 4.66
N ARG A 51 -15.98 8.86 3.47
CA ARG A 51 -17.45 9.00 3.33
C ARG A 51 -18.20 7.78 3.86
N VAL A 52 -17.70 6.57 3.58
CA VAL A 52 -18.30 5.33 4.07
C VAL A 52 -18.19 5.26 5.59
N GLU A 53 -17.05 5.61 6.18
CA GLU A 53 -16.87 5.68 7.62
C GLU A 53 -17.80 6.71 8.28
N ALA A 54 -17.94 7.89 7.66
CA ALA A 54 -18.83 8.95 8.12
C ALA A 54 -20.32 8.56 8.09
N SER A 55 -20.70 7.52 7.33
CA SER A 55 -22.08 7.02 7.27
C SER A 55 -22.54 6.29 8.55
N ARG A 56 -21.59 5.94 9.44
CA ARG A 56 -21.86 5.23 10.71
C ARG A 56 -22.59 3.89 10.53
N LEU A 57 -22.40 3.24 9.39
CA LEU A 57 -22.90 1.88 9.15
C LEU A 57 -22.14 0.85 10.01
N PRO A 58 -22.76 -0.30 10.33
CA PRO A 58 -22.05 -1.43 10.90
C PRO A 58 -20.87 -1.86 10.00
N PRO A 59 -19.76 -2.40 10.57
CA PRO A 59 -18.55 -2.72 9.82
C PRO A 59 -18.79 -3.58 8.56
N ASP A 60 -19.64 -4.61 8.66
CA ASP A 60 -19.95 -5.50 7.54
C ASP A 60 -20.65 -4.74 6.41
N SER A 61 -21.63 -3.89 6.75
CA SER A 61 -22.37 -3.07 5.80
C SER A 61 -21.47 -2.00 5.16
N ALA A 62 -20.62 -1.36 5.96
CA ALA A 62 -19.63 -0.39 5.49
C ALA A 62 -18.66 -1.04 4.49
N HIS A 63 -18.16 -2.24 4.80
CA HIS A 63 -17.25 -2.97 3.91
C HIS A 63 -17.91 -3.37 2.58
N VAL A 64 -19.18 -3.81 2.60
CA VAL A 64 -19.93 -4.08 1.35
C VAL A 64 -20.11 -2.81 0.53
N LEU A 65 -20.47 -1.69 1.17
CA LEU A 65 -20.65 -0.40 0.52
C LEU A 65 -19.34 0.09 -0.12
N TYR A 66 -18.24 0.07 0.63
CA TYR A 66 -16.93 0.46 0.12
C TYR A 66 -16.51 -0.40 -1.08
N ARG A 67 -16.65 -1.73 -0.99
CA ARG A 67 -16.34 -2.63 -2.12
C ARG A 67 -17.15 -2.31 -3.36
N GLN A 68 -18.41 -1.90 -3.22
CA GLN A 68 -19.22 -1.46 -4.36
C GLN A 68 -18.66 -0.17 -4.96
N GLN A 69 -18.35 0.83 -4.14
CA GLN A 69 -17.85 2.12 -4.60
C GLN A 69 -16.44 2.01 -5.19
N ALA A 70 -15.57 1.16 -4.64
CA ALA A 70 -14.23 0.91 -5.15
C ALA A 70 -14.24 0.36 -6.60
N ARG A 71 -15.22 -0.46 -6.97
CA ARG A 71 -15.38 -0.92 -8.37
C ARG A 71 -15.64 0.25 -9.33
N GLU A 72 -16.48 1.19 -8.93
CA GLU A 72 -16.75 2.40 -9.71
C GLU A 72 -15.51 3.31 -9.81
N ILE A 73 -14.71 3.38 -8.75
CA ILE A 73 -13.44 4.10 -8.76
C ILE A 73 -12.49 3.48 -9.79
N PHE A 74 -12.25 2.17 -9.74
CA PHE A 74 -11.37 1.51 -10.70
C PHE A 74 -11.84 1.71 -12.15
N TRP A 75 -13.15 1.62 -12.39
CA TRP A 75 -13.73 1.89 -13.70
C TRP A 75 -13.47 3.33 -14.19
N ARG A 76 -13.71 4.34 -13.36
CA ARG A 76 -13.44 5.76 -13.70
C ARG A 76 -11.96 6.00 -14.02
N HIS A 77 -11.08 5.28 -13.33
CA HIS A 77 -9.65 5.34 -13.53
C HIS A 77 -9.16 4.38 -14.62
N SER A 78 -10.02 3.74 -15.40
CA SER A 78 -9.63 2.80 -16.48
C SER A 78 -8.64 1.72 -16.03
N THR A 79 -8.83 1.20 -14.81
CA THR A 79 -7.97 0.17 -14.20
C THR A 79 -8.81 -0.91 -13.52
N ASP A 80 -8.16 -1.89 -12.91
CA ASP A 80 -8.78 -2.95 -12.13
C ASP A 80 -8.05 -3.16 -10.79
N GLU A 81 -8.71 -3.86 -9.87
CA GLU A 81 -8.19 -4.11 -8.53
C GLU A 81 -6.86 -4.87 -8.54
N ALA A 82 -6.66 -5.78 -9.50
CA ALA A 82 -5.44 -6.57 -9.60
C ALA A 82 -4.24 -5.68 -10.01
N THR A 83 -4.43 -4.84 -11.03
CA THR A 83 -3.44 -3.88 -11.51
C THR A 83 -3.09 -2.87 -10.42
N PHE A 84 -4.09 -2.37 -9.68
CA PHE A 84 -3.88 -1.50 -8.52
C PHE A 84 -3.02 -2.18 -7.45
N LYS A 85 -3.39 -3.39 -7.01
CA LYS A 85 -2.65 -4.12 -5.97
C LYS A 85 -1.21 -4.42 -6.37
N GLN A 86 -0.99 -4.84 -7.61
CA GLN A 86 0.35 -5.10 -8.14
C GLN A 86 1.19 -3.83 -8.21
N SER A 87 0.58 -2.72 -8.65
CA SER A 87 1.26 -1.42 -8.72
C SER A 87 1.58 -0.88 -7.33
N LEU A 88 0.67 -1.03 -6.36
CA LEU A 88 0.88 -0.63 -4.98
C LEU A 88 2.02 -1.46 -4.34
N GLN A 89 2.03 -2.77 -4.57
CA GLN A 89 3.11 -3.64 -4.12
C GLN A 89 4.46 -3.23 -4.73
N TYR A 90 4.49 -2.94 -6.03
CA TYR A 90 5.69 -2.47 -6.71
C TYR A 90 6.20 -1.15 -6.11
N TYR A 91 5.32 -0.16 -5.92
CA TYR A 91 5.71 1.12 -5.35
C TYR A 91 6.10 1.02 -3.87
N GLY A 92 5.58 0.04 -3.12
CA GLY A 92 5.84 -0.14 -1.70
C GLY A 92 7.20 -0.73 -1.34
N VAL A 93 8.02 -1.11 -2.31
CA VAL A 93 9.39 -1.58 -2.05
C VAL A 93 10.32 -0.40 -1.76
N HIS A 94 11.32 -0.61 -0.90
CA HIS A 94 12.29 0.42 -0.53
C HIS A 94 12.95 1.06 -1.77
N GLY A 95 13.07 2.38 -1.79
CA GLY A 95 13.60 3.12 -2.93
C GLY A 95 12.66 3.17 -4.14
N LYS A 96 11.42 2.70 -4.00
CA LYS A 96 10.33 2.93 -4.96
C LYS A 96 9.43 4.06 -4.46
N ASP A 97 8.59 4.51 -5.36
CA ASP A 97 8.03 5.86 -5.34
C ASP A 97 6.84 6.06 -4.38
N LEU A 98 6.54 5.09 -3.51
CA LEU A 98 5.32 5.14 -2.69
C LEU A 98 5.32 6.32 -1.72
N GLU A 99 6.47 6.68 -1.15
CA GLU A 99 6.57 7.85 -0.27
C GLU A 99 6.22 9.14 -1.01
N GLU A 100 6.76 9.34 -2.21
CA GLU A 100 6.45 10.50 -3.06
C GLU A 100 4.99 10.51 -3.52
N ILE A 101 4.44 9.34 -3.88
CA ILE A 101 3.04 9.16 -4.26
C ILE A 101 2.13 9.57 -3.09
N TYR A 102 2.38 9.07 -1.87
CA TYR A 102 1.57 9.43 -0.71
C TYR A 102 1.75 10.89 -0.29
N GLY A 103 2.93 11.48 -0.46
CA GLY A 103 3.14 12.91 -0.30
C GLY A 103 2.20 13.72 -1.19
N ALA A 104 2.14 13.37 -2.49
CA ALA A 104 1.23 14.02 -3.44
C ALA A 104 -0.26 13.77 -3.13
N VAL A 105 -0.61 12.60 -2.57
CA VAL A 105 -1.98 12.31 -2.09
C VAL A 105 -2.35 13.25 -0.94
N VAL A 106 -1.48 13.39 0.06
CA VAL A 106 -1.70 14.28 1.21
C VAL A 106 -1.83 15.73 0.75
N ASP A 107 -0.93 16.20 -0.12
CA ASP A 107 -1.00 17.54 -0.69
C ASP A 107 -2.31 17.77 -1.45
N SER A 108 -2.73 16.79 -2.25
CA SER A 108 -3.99 16.85 -3.02
C SER A 108 -5.22 16.94 -2.11
N LEU A 109 -5.23 16.21 -0.98
CA LEU A 109 -6.28 16.26 0.01
C LEU A 109 -6.27 17.59 0.77
N GLY A 110 -5.10 18.09 1.17
CA GLY A 110 -4.95 19.39 1.84
C GLY A 110 -5.45 20.55 0.98
N VAL A 111 -5.11 20.56 -0.32
CA VAL A 111 -5.63 21.57 -1.27
C VAL A 111 -7.16 21.52 -1.38
N ARG A 112 -7.77 20.33 -1.32
CA ARG A 112 -9.23 20.18 -1.33
C ARG A 112 -9.85 20.68 -0.04
N GLU A 113 -9.24 20.38 1.11
CA GLU A 113 -9.70 20.84 2.42
C GLU A 113 -9.74 22.38 2.50
N LEU A 114 -8.69 23.05 2.00
CA LEU A 114 -8.64 24.52 1.96
C LEU A 114 -9.76 25.17 1.13
N LYS A 115 -10.36 24.42 0.19
CA LYS A 115 -11.48 24.89 -0.65
C LYS A 115 -12.84 24.65 0.01
N LEU A 116 -12.92 23.88 1.08
CA LEU A 116 -14.17 23.65 1.79
C LEU A 116 -14.53 24.88 2.65
N PRO A 117 -15.81 25.28 2.70
CA PRO A 117 -16.24 26.31 3.62
C PRO A 117 -15.98 25.84 5.06
N LYS A 118 -15.33 26.69 5.87
CA LYS A 118 -15.16 26.43 7.30
C LYS A 118 -16.55 26.37 7.95
N GLN A 119 -16.83 25.26 8.62
CA GLN A 119 -18.06 25.06 9.40
C GLN A 119 -18.02 25.83 10.71
#